data_AF-A0A7S1SGN8-F1
#
_entry.id   AF-A0A7S1SGN8-F1
#
_cell.length_a   1.000
_cell.length_b   1.000
_cell.length_c   1.000
_cell.angle_alpha   90.00
_cell.angle_beta   90.00
_cell.angle_gamma   90.00
#
_symmetry.space_group_name_H-M   'P 1'
#
loop_
_entity.id
_entity.type
_entity.pdbx_description
1 polymer ?
#
loop_
_entity_poly.entity_id
_entity_poly.type
_entity_poly.pdbx_seq_one_letter_code
_entity_poly.pdbx_strand_id
1 'polypeptide(L)'
;PGTTLGMIPVNGIMPTGCQMFDTPGVPHPFQLTSILTGAESSMLLAKRKFNPRTYRAGAGSTVMLGGVARIDILECPGATLYLTIWASDELSTHLGRTEGAGALWGKHA
;
A
#
# COMPACT_ATOMS: atom_id res chain seq x y z
N PRO A 1 23.74 4.44 -17.06
CA PRO A 1 23.04 4.92 -18.28
C PRO A 1 21.52 4.83 -18.09
N GLY A 2 20.87 5.96 -17.77
CA GLY A 2 19.40 6.07 -17.72
C GLY A 2 18.80 6.82 -16.53
N THR A 3 19.58 7.19 -15.52
CA THR A 3 19.12 7.94 -14.33
C THR A 3 19.86 9.27 -14.22
N THR A 4 19.20 10.29 -13.65
CA THR A 4 19.68 11.69 -13.62
C THR A 4 20.82 11.94 -12.63
N LEU A 5 21.04 11.04 -11.67
CA LEU A 5 22.12 11.10 -10.68
C LEU A 5 23.26 10.14 -11.08
N GLY A 6 24.50 10.46 -10.73
CA GLY A 6 25.65 9.56 -10.89
C GLY A 6 25.80 8.60 -9.70
N MET A 7 26.70 7.62 -9.81
CA MET A 7 27.08 6.77 -8.65
C MET A 7 27.88 7.62 -7.64
N ILE A 8 27.57 7.49 -6.35
CA ILE A 8 28.24 8.25 -5.28
C ILE A 8 29.05 7.28 -4.40
N PRO A 9 30.39 7.42 -4.29
CA PRO A 9 31.18 6.56 -3.41
C PRO A 9 30.93 6.88 -1.94
N VAL A 10 30.75 5.84 -1.12
CA VAL A 10 30.58 5.95 0.35
C VAL A 10 31.89 5.52 1.02
N ASN A 11 32.63 6.49 1.56
CA ASN A 11 33.96 6.27 2.14
C ASN A 11 33.92 6.05 3.65
N GLY A 12 34.89 5.31 4.19
CA GLY A 12 35.14 5.20 5.63
C GLY A 12 34.21 4.26 6.41
N ILE A 13 33.24 3.61 5.74
CA ILE A 13 32.33 2.62 6.34
C ILE A 13 32.82 1.18 6.10
N MET A 14 33.40 0.92 4.93
CA MET A 14 33.77 -0.43 4.52
C MET A 14 35.20 -0.82 4.95
N PRO A 15 35.47 -2.11 5.22
CA PRO A 15 36.81 -2.62 5.44
C PRO A 15 37.74 -2.38 4.25
N THR A 16 39.05 -2.45 4.51
CA THR A 16 40.09 -2.31 3.49
C THR A 16 39.88 -3.30 2.35
N GLY A 17 39.91 -2.80 1.10
CA GLY A 17 39.70 -3.61 -0.11
C GLY A 17 38.24 -3.73 -0.56
N CYS A 18 37.27 -3.19 0.18
CA CYS A 18 35.87 -3.10 -0.25
C CYS A 18 35.49 -1.66 -0.65
N GLN A 19 34.66 -1.53 -1.67
CA GLN A 19 34.08 -0.24 -2.11
C GLN A 19 32.56 -0.31 -2.02
N MET A 20 31.95 0.77 -1.53
CA MET A 20 30.49 0.93 -1.49
C MET A 20 30.12 2.13 -2.36
N PHE A 21 29.09 1.95 -3.19
CA PHE A 21 28.55 2.99 -4.05
C PHE A 21 27.05 3.09 -3.83
N ASP A 22 26.57 4.30 -3.60
CA ASP A 22 25.16 4.62 -3.72
C ASP A 22 24.81 4.76 -5.21
N THR A 23 23.85 3.97 -5.66
CA THR A 23 23.42 3.93 -7.05
C THR A 23 22.12 4.70 -7.18
N PRO A 24 21.92 5.46 -8.27
CA PRO A 24 20.66 6.15 -8.49
C PRO A 24 19.46 5.19 -8.43
N GLY A 25 18.41 5.60 -7.71
CA GLY A 25 17.18 4.82 -7.63
C GLY A 25 16.54 4.63 -9.02
N VAL A 26 16.07 3.41 -9.29
CA VAL A 26 15.35 3.09 -10.53
C VAL A 26 13.85 3.28 -10.29
N PRO A 27 13.17 4.19 -11.01
CA PRO A 27 11.72 4.33 -10.90
C PRO A 27 11.01 3.13 -11.52
N HIS A 28 10.07 2.53 -10.77
CA HIS A 28 9.21 1.47 -11.28
C HIS A 28 7.83 2.03 -11.64
N PRO A 29 7.34 1.86 -12.89
CA PRO A 29 6.10 2.50 -13.34
C PRO A 29 4.85 2.01 -12.60
N PHE A 30 4.88 0.79 -12.06
CA PHE A 30 3.74 0.18 -11.35
C PHE A 30 3.79 0.36 -9.82
N GLN A 31 4.74 1.16 -9.30
CA GLN A 31 4.84 1.42 -7.88
C GLN A 31 3.75 2.39 -7.44
N LEU A 32 3.01 2.11 -6.36
CA LEU A 32 1.96 3.03 -5.89
C LEU A 32 2.48 4.46 -5.64
N THR A 33 3.71 4.61 -5.17
CA THR A 33 4.32 5.93 -4.93
C THR A 33 4.59 6.74 -6.20
N SER A 34 4.55 6.14 -7.40
CA SER A 34 4.68 6.87 -8.66
C SER A 34 3.35 7.44 -9.16
N ILE A 35 2.22 6.91 -8.68
CA ILE A 35 0.87 7.35 -9.09
C ILE A 35 0.17 8.21 -8.02
N LEU A 36 0.62 8.15 -6.77
CA LEU A 36 0.05 8.91 -5.66
C LEU A 36 0.72 10.27 -5.50
N THR A 37 -0.06 11.26 -5.07
CA THR A 37 0.48 12.53 -4.59
C THR A 37 1.25 12.35 -3.29
N GLY A 38 2.08 13.34 -2.92
CA GLY A 38 2.82 13.30 -1.66
C GLY A 38 1.91 13.24 -0.41
N ALA A 39 0.75 13.90 -0.46
CA ALA A 39 -0.23 13.86 0.63
C ALA A 39 -0.85 12.47 0.77
N GLU A 40 -1.25 11.84 -0.34
CA GLU A 40 -1.80 10.48 -0.34
C GLU A 40 -0.76 9.45 0.09
N SER A 41 0.48 9.57 -0.40
CA SER A 41 1.58 8.72 0.03
C SER A 41 1.83 8.84 1.54
N SER A 42 1.76 10.05 2.10
CA SER A 42 1.89 10.28 3.54
C SER A 42 0.84 9.53 4.36
N MET A 43 -0.39 9.42 3.87
CA MET A 43 -1.48 8.69 4.54
C MET A 43 -1.28 7.17 4.53
N LEU A 44 -0.62 6.63 3.50
CA LEU A 44 -0.34 5.20 3.37
C LEU A 44 0.92 4.74 4.11
N LEU A 45 1.91 5.63 4.22
CA LEU A 45 3.19 5.32 4.87
C LEU A 45 3.02 5.07 6.37
N ALA A 46 3.77 4.09 6.87
CA ALA A 46 3.77 3.73 8.28
C ALA A 46 4.46 4.81 9.12
N LYS A 47 3.68 5.74 9.69
CA LYS A 47 4.19 6.73 10.65
C LYS A 47 4.31 6.18 12.06
N ARG A 48 3.51 5.15 12.37
CA ARG A 48 3.41 4.48 13.66
C ARG A 48 3.22 2.98 13.43
N LYS A 49 3.38 2.18 14.49
CA LYS A 49 3.11 0.73 14.43
C LYS A 49 1.68 0.50 13.94
N PHE A 50 1.52 -0.42 13.00
CA PHE A 50 0.20 -0.78 12.50
C PHE A 50 -0.67 -1.37 13.61
N ASN A 51 -1.89 -0.85 13.70
CA ASN A 51 -2.95 -1.42 14.50
C ASN A 51 -3.84 -2.29 13.60
N PRO A 52 -3.86 -3.62 13.78
CA PRO A 52 -4.63 -4.50 12.90
C PRO A 52 -6.13 -4.20 13.00
N ARG A 53 -6.79 -4.09 11.85
CA ARG A 53 -8.25 -3.92 11.75
C ARG A 53 -8.86 -5.21 11.19
N THR A 54 -9.56 -5.97 12.03
CA THR A 54 -10.17 -7.26 11.65
C THR A 54 -11.65 -7.12 11.39
N TYR A 55 -12.08 -7.59 10.21
CA TYR A 55 -13.48 -7.68 9.80
C TYR A 55 -13.91 -9.14 9.74
N ARG A 56 -15.08 -9.45 10.27
CA ARG A 56 -15.78 -10.70 9.98
C ARG A 56 -16.72 -10.46 8.82
N ALA A 57 -16.46 -11.08 7.67
CA ALA A 57 -17.16 -10.78 6.44
C ALA A 57 -17.54 -12.05 5.68
N GLY A 58 -18.71 -12.04 5.03
CA GLY A 58 -19.21 -13.15 4.23
C GLY A 58 -19.00 -12.92 2.73
N ALA A 59 -19.42 -13.89 1.92
CA ALA A 59 -19.51 -13.69 0.48
C ALA A 59 -20.45 -12.52 0.15
N GLY A 60 -20.08 -11.71 -0.84
CA GLY A 60 -20.78 -10.47 -1.22
C GLY A 60 -20.49 -9.28 -0.30
N SER A 61 -19.45 -9.35 0.52
CA SER A 61 -18.93 -8.21 1.28
C SER A 61 -17.69 -7.60 0.60
N THR A 62 -17.52 -6.29 0.75
CA THR A 62 -16.37 -5.55 0.22
C THR A 62 -15.73 -4.72 1.32
N VAL A 63 -14.40 -4.73 1.41
CA VAL A 63 -13.62 -3.80 2.23
C VAL A 63 -12.86 -2.85 1.31
N MET A 64 -13.19 -1.56 1.39
CA MET A 64 -12.44 -0.48 0.74
C MET A 64 -11.33 0.03 1.64
N LEU A 65 -10.18 0.34 1.06
CA LEU A 65 -9.01 0.91 1.73
C LEU A 65 -8.76 2.31 1.15
N GLY A 66 -9.37 3.33 1.76
CA GLY A 66 -9.50 4.66 1.17
C GLY A 66 -10.03 4.57 -0.27
N GLY A 67 -9.41 5.34 -1.17
CA GLY A 67 -9.57 5.25 -2.63
C GLY A 67 -8.44 4.47 -3.33
N VAL A 68 -7.64 3.69 -2.59
CA VAL A 68 -6.39 3.09 -3.11
C VAL A 68 -6.54 1.63 -3.45
N ALA A 69 -7.34 0.89 -2.69
CA ALA A 69 -7.60 -0.52 -2.94
C ALA A 69 -8.99 -0.96 -2.52
N ARG A 70 -9.46 -2.06 -3.12
CA ARG A 70 -10.75 -2.70 -2.84
C ARG A 70 -10.54 -4.20 -2.75
N ILE A 71 -11.11 -4.82 -1.72
CA ILE A 71 -11.12 -6.26 -1.52
C ILE A 71 -12.56 -6.73 -1.54
N ASP A 72 -12.96 -7.45 -2.58
CA ASP A 72 -14.28 -8.08 -2.69
C ASP A 72 -14.18 -9.54 -2.28
N ILE A 73 -15.03 -9.95 -1.34
CA ILE A 73 -15.12 -11.34 -0.90
C ILE A 73 -16.18 -12.01 -1.75
N LEU A 74 -15.72 -12.70 -2.81
CA LEU A 74 -16.61 -13.37 -3.75
C LEU A 74 -17.17 -14.67 -3.16
N GLU A 75 -16.32 -15.43 -2.49
CA GLU A 75 -16.65 -16.74 -1.92
C GLU A 75 -15.94 -16.93 -0.57
N CYS A 76 -16.54 -17.76 0.30
CA CYS A 76 -16.00 -18.12 1.61
C CYS A 76 -16.12 -19.63 1.84
N PRO A 77 -15.17 -20.28 2.53
CA PRO A 77 -15.27 -21.70 2.92
C PRO A 77 -16.45 -22.01 3.87
N GLY A 78 -17.01 -20.99 4.52
CA GLY A 78 -18.17 -21.09 5.39
C GLY A 78 -18.98 -19.79 5.35
N ALA A 79 -19.85 -19.55 6.34
CA ALA A 79 -20.73 -18.37 6.35
C ALA A 79 -19.95 -17.04 6.34
N THR A 80 -18.76 -17.00 6.98
CA THR A 80 -17.90 -15.81 7.07
C THR A 80 -16.43 -16.20 7.15
N LEU A 81 -15.54 -15.31 6.75
CA LEU A 81 -14.10 -15.33 7.03
C LEU A 81 -13.69 -14.13 7.90
N TYR A 82 -12.49 -14.19 8.48
CA TYR A 82 -11.85 -13.05 9.12
C TYR A 82 -10.82 -12.43 8.18
N LEU A 83 -10.97 -11.15 7.88
CA LEU A 83 -10.04 -10.37 7.07
C LEU A 83 -9.36 -9.34 7.98
N THR A 84 -8.05 -9.48 8.18
CA THR A 84 -7.26 -8.53 8.99
C THR A 84 -6.43 -7.62 8.09
N ILE A 85 -6.71 -6.33 8.14
CA ILE A 85 -6.00 -5.30 7.40
C ILE A 85 -4.86 -4.74 8.27
N TRP A 86 -3.65 -4.78 7.73
CA TRP A 86 -2.45 -4.17 8.30
C TRP A 86 -2.05 -2.98 7.43
N ALA A 87 -2.46 -1.78 7.83
CA ALA A 87 -2.14 -0.56 7.11
C ALA A 87 -2.03 0.61 8.08
N SER A 88 -1.59 1.77 7.57
CA SER A 88 -1.59 3.03 8.30
C SER A 88 -2.94 3.28 8.98
N ASP A 89 -2.90 3.92 10.15
CA ASP A 89 -4.10 4.33 10.88
C ASP A 89 -4.78 5.54 10.25
N GLU A 90 -4.05 6.32 9.46
CA GLU A 90 -4.58 7.40 8.63
C GLU A 90 -5.33 6.87 7.39
N LEU A 91 -5.13 5.61 7.00
CA LEU A 91 -5.86 4.98 5.91
C LEU A 91 -7.23 4.48 6.39
N SER A 92 -8.29 5.18 5.98
CA SER A 92 -9.66 4.77 6.27
C SER A 92 -9.99 3.41 5.65
N THR A 93 -10.84 2.65 6.33
CA THR A 93 -11.28 1.33 5.86
C THR A 93 -12.79 1.21 6.03
N HIS A 94 -13.48 0.81 4.96
CA HIS A 94 -14.95 0.78 4.92
C HIS A 94 -15.44 -0.60 4.49
N LEU A 95 -16.18 -1.27 5.37
CA LEU A 95 -16.86 -2.53 5.06
C LEU A 95 -18.28 -2.25 4.53
N GLY A 96 -18.64 -2.87 3.41
CA GLY A 96 -19.96 -2.75 2.80
C GLY A 96 -20.37 -3.98 1.99
N ARG A 97 -21.46 -3.86 1.23
CA ARG A 97 -21.95 -4.88 0.29
C ARG A 97 -21.30 -4.68 -1.08
N THR A 98 -20.96 -5.77 -1.76
CA THR A 98 -20.32 -5.71 -3.08
C THR A 98 -21.19 -5.07 -4.15
N GLU A 99 -22.51 -5.29 -4.11
CA GLU A 99 -23.48 -4.73 -5.07
C GLU A 99 -23.46 -3.18 -5.16
N GLY A 100 -23.04 -2.49 -4.10
CA GLY A 100 -22.91 -1.02 -4.09
C GLY A 100 -21.48 -0.50 -4.20
N ALA A 101 -20.47 -1.38 -4.14
CA ALA A 101 -19.08 -0.97 -3.98
C ALA A 101 -18.53 -0.19 -5.19
N GLY A 102 -18.89 -0.58 -6.41
CA GLY A 102 -18.47 0.13 -7.63
C GLY A 102 -19.04 1.55 -7.72
N ALA A 103 -20.31 1.72 -7.33
CA ALA A 103 -20.95 3.04 -7.31
C ALA A 103 -20.37 3.94 -6.20
N LEU A 104 -20.07 3.37 -5.03
CA LEU A 104 -19.41 4.09 -3.94
C LEU A 104 -18.00 4.53 -4.36
N TRP A 105 -17.24 3.65 -5.01
CA TRP A 105 -15.91 3.95 -5.54
C TRP A 105 -15.95 5.11 -6.53
N GLY A 106 -16.79 5.04 -7.57
CA GLY A 106 -16.84 6.09 -8.59
C GLY A 106 -17.29 7.47 -8.09
N LYS A 107 -17.93 7.56 -6.92
CA LYS A 107 -18.41 8.83 -6.34
C LYS A 107 -17.48 9.43 -5.29
N HIS A 108 -16.69 8.62 -4.60
CA HIS A 108 -16.00 9.02 -3.38
C HIS A 108 -14.52 8.61 -3.31
N ALA A 109 -14.01 7.87 -4.30
CA ALA A 109 -12.60 7.54 -4.43
C ALA A 109 -11.84 8.60 -5.22
#